data_AF-A0A9P7WZV7-F1
#
_entry.id   AF-A0A9P7WZV7-F1
#
_cell.length_a   1.000
_cell.length_b   1.000
_cell.length_c   1.000
_cell.angle_alpha   90.00
_cell.angle_beta   90.00
_cell.angle_gamma   90.00
#
_symmetry.space_group_name_H-M   'P 1'
#
loop_
_entity.id
_entity.type
_entity.pdbx_description
1 polymer ?
#
loop_
_entity_poly.entity_id
_entity_poly.type
_entity_poly.pdbx_seq_one_letter_code
_entity_poly.pdbx_strand_id
1 'polypeptide(L)'
;MILAALLPVALSAASAVTAIPTVALTPRTTDTYPSPSNPFASGTLRGLNDLARAHGRYFGTALQLIQQRTNDTKYTYLSSSFSEFGMVTPENDMKWQLTENTQGNFTFAAADYVVGFAHHNGQTVRGHNFVWNSQLGQGIAAPYINWTKSTLFAVIKEHIQAVGGRYKGQLYVWDVVNEPLNDDGTFQTNIWYNVTGSDYIKYALQVARQTDPYARLYINDYNIETINNKSNAYLALAKELLAEGVPLDGIGCETHLILGDSPTTAQMVANYQRFADIGLGWAITELDIRMNLTNNATEGTSSQLAQQATEYAQVVASCLGSPSCVGISIWESSDSYSWIPGVFSDQGAGLLFDWKSNPKPAYYAVADALSGKNGTKVVDGPFVSQGGFNDWKSPKKVVDPKR
;
A
#
# COMPACT_ATOMS: atom_id res chain seq x y z
N MET A 1 -44.18 1.28 56.77
CA MET A 1 -42.87 1.67 57.34
C MET A 1 -41.97 0.46 57.20
N ILE A 2 -40.91 0.38 56.40
CA ILE A 2 -40.00 1.37 55.80
C ILE A 2 -39.60 0.86 54.40
N LEU A 3 -39.58 1.77 53.42
CA LEU A 3 -39.12 1.56 52.05
C LEU A 3 -37.57 1.55 52.06
N ALA A 4 -36.93 0.46 51.63
CA ALA A 4 -35.48 0.38 51.49
C ALA A 4 -35.06 0.93 50.13
N ALA A 5 -34.39 2.09 50.12
CA ALA A 5 -33.81 2.70 48.93
C ALA A 5 -32.49 1.99 48.55
N LEU A 6 -32.43 1.46 47.33
CA LEU A 6 -31.19 1.00 46.69
C LEU A 6 -30.48 2.22 46.07
N LEU A 7 -29.31 2.56 46.59
CA LEU A 7 -28.35 3.48 45.96
C LEU A 7 -27.54 2.71 44.90
N PRO A 8 -27.32 3.26 43.68
CA PRO A 8 -26.40 2.66 42.73
C PRO A 8 -24.96 3.05 43.08
N VAL A 9 -24.10 2.05 43.24
CA VAL A 9 -22.63 2.23 43.34
C VAL A 9 -22.10 2.54 41.95
N ALA A 10 -21.63 3.77 41.74
CA ALA A 10 -20.90 4.15 40.54
C ALA A 10 -19.48 3.56 40.60
N LEU A 11 -19.21 2.56 39.75
CA LEU A 11 -17.87 2.03 39.54
C LEU A 11 -17.12 2.98 38.59
N SER A 12 -16.26 3.86 39.13
CA SER A 12 -15.35 4.65 38.30
C SER A 12 -14.19 3.76 37.84
N ALA A 13 -14.26 3.24 36.62
CA ALA A 13 -13.09 2.64 35.98
C ALA A 13 -12.12 3.76 35.58
N ALA A 14 -11.10 3.99 36.40
CA ALA A 14 -9.96 4.80 36.01
C ALA A 14 -9.17 4.02 34.95
N SER A 15 -9.31 4.42 33.68
CA SER A 15 -8.46 3.92 32.61
C SER A 15 -7.03 4.43 32.83
N ALA A 16 -6.16 3.58 33.37
CA ALA A 16 -4.73 3.82 33.35
C ALA A 16 -4.26 3.81 31.89
N VAL A 17 -4.01 4.99 31.34
CA VAL A 17 -3.29 5.14 30.07
C VAL A 17 -1.84 4.77 30.37
N THR A 18 -1.47 3.51 30.16
CA THR A 18 -0.07 3.10 30.16
C THR A 18 0.60 3.76 28.96
N ALA A 19 1.49 4.73 29.22
CA ALA A 19 2.36 5.30 28.21
C ALA A 19 3.16 4.17 27.55
N ILE A 20 3.02 4.04 26.22
CA ILE A 20 3.76 3.07 25.43
C ILE A 20 5.20 3.58 25.32
N PRO A 21 6.23 2.75 25.56
CA PRO A 21 7.61 3.15 25.34
C PRO A 21 7.79 3.52 23.86
N THR A 22 8.21 4.75 23.60
CA THR A 22 8.79 5.14 22.31
C THR A 22 10.00 4.25 22.07
N VAL A 23 9.90 3.29 21.16
CA VAL A 23 11.07 2.59 20.65
C VAL A 23 11.84 3.61 19.84
N ALA A 24 12.84 4.23 20.48
CA ALA A 24 13.78 5.09 19.77
C ALA A 24 14.50 4.23 18.73
N LEU A 25 14.24 4.54 17.46
CA LEU A 25 15.02 4.02 16.34
C LEU A 25 16.48 4.36 16.62
N THR A 26 17.35 3.37 16.76
CA THR A 26 18.79 3.58 16.61
C THR A 26 19.09 3.48 15.12
N PRO A 27 19.17 4.61 14.37
CA PRO A 27 19.66 4.55 13.00
C PRO A 27 21.02 3.87 12.99
N ARG A 28 21.24 2.99 12.02
CA ARG A 28 22.57 2.43 11.80
C ARG A 28 23.49 3.62 11.53
N THR A 29 24.50 3.82 12.37
CA THR A 29 25.34 5.03 12.45
C THR A 29 26.18 5.33 11.21
N THR A 30 25.93 4.66 10.08
CA THR A 30 26.71 4.75 8.84
C THR A 30 25.91 5.21 7.63
N ASP A 31 24.57 5.14 7.67
CA ASP A 31 23.77 5.49 6.50
C ASP A 31 23.51 7.00 6.48
N THR A 32 23.94 7.65 5.40
CA THR A 32 23.64 9.05 5.12
C THR A 32 22.45 9.11 4.15
N TYR A 33 21.36 9.74 4.58
CA TYR A 33 20.21 9.99 3.72
C TYR A 33 20.36 11.33 3.01
N PRO A 34 20.00 11.43 1.71
CA PRO A 34 20.12 12.67 0.98
C PRO A 34 19.03 13.67 1.44
N SER A 35 19.42 14.93 1.59
CA SER A 35 18.51 16.07 1.78
C SER A 35 18.77 17.09 0.66
N PRO A 36 18.42 16.78 -0.60
CA PRO A 36 18.74 17.64 -1.73
C PRO A 36 17.97 18.96 -1.65
N SER A 37 18.60 20.05 -2.09
CA SER A 37 17.90 21.31 -2.33
C SER A 37 16.86 21.14 -3.44
N ASN A 38 15.72 21.84 -3.34
CA ASN A 38 14.68 21.81 -4.36
C ASN A 38 15.23 22.24 -5.74
N PRO A 39 15.29 21.33 -6.73
CA PRO A 39 15.80 21.64 -8.06
C PRO A 39 14.71 22.22 -8.99
N PHE A 40 13.47 22.31 -8.53
CA PHE A 40 12.34 22.84 -9.30
C PHE A 40 12.17 24.35 -9.08
N ALA A 41 11.68 25.05 -10.11
CA ALA A 41 11.31 26.44 -9.95
C ALA A 41 10.19 26.59 -8.91
N SER A 42 10.17 27.72 -8.21
CA SER A 42 9.14 28.01 -7.22
C SER A 42 7.74 27.90 -7.83
N GLY A 43 6.87 27.12 -7.20
CA GLY A 43 5.52 26.89 -7.70
C GLY A 43 5.45 25.98 -8.93
N THR A 44 6.46 25.16 -9.22
CA THR A 44 6.31 24.02 -10.15
C THR A 44 5.51 22.90 -9.50
N LEU A 45 5.94 22.46 -8.31
CA LEU A 45 5.27 21.43 -7.54
C LEU A 45 4.11 22.02 -6.70
N ARG A 46 3.22 21.17 -6.22
CA ARG A 46 1.92 21.50 -5.60
C ARG A 46 1.72 20.86 -4.23
N GLY A 47 2.59 19.94 -3.82
CA GLY A 47 2.48 19.20 -2.55
C GLY A 47 1.35 18.18 -2.60
N LEU A 48 1.47 17.11 -3.39
CA LEU A 48 0.41 16.10 -3.52
C LEU A 48 -0.01 15.49 -2.17
N ASN A 49 0.95 15.17 -1.30
CA ASN A 49 0.66 14.65 0.02
C ASN A 49 0.04 15.72 0.94
N ASP A 50 0.46 16.98 0.88
CA ASP A 50 -0.18 18.04 1.66
C ASP A 50 -1.66 18.22 1.26
N LEU A 51 -1.95 18.18 -0.04
CA LEU A 51 -3.32 18.23 -0.56
C LEU A 51 -4.14 16.99 -0.15
N ALA A 52 -3.56 15.79 -0.22
CA ALA A 52 -4.22 14.57 0.24
C ALA A 52 -4.51 14.58 1.75
N ARG A 53 -3.56 15.08 2.55
CA ARG A 53 -3.69 15.19 4.02
C ARG A 53 -4.81 16.13 4.45
N ALA A 54 -5.10 17.16 3.66
CA ALA A 54 -6.25 18.04 3.89
C ALA A 54 -7.59 17.30 3.91
N HIS A 55 -7.63 16.07 3.37
CA HIS A 55 -8.80 15.20 3.30
C HIS A 55 -8.66 13.90 4.11
N GLY A 56 -7.64 13.83 4.99
CA GLY A 56 -7.35 12.62 5.76
C GLY A 56 -6.85 11.47 4.87
N ARG A 57 -6.04 11.75 3.86
CA ARG A 57 -5.38 10.73 3.03
C ARG A 57 -3.88 10.95 3.04
N TYR A 58 -3.12 9.90 2.78
CA TYR A 58 -1.74 10.06 2.31
C TYR A 58 -1.71 10.09 0.77
N PHE A 59 -0.69 10.74 0.22
CA PHE A 59 -0.21 10.47 -1.14
C PHE A 59 1.20 9.90 -1.05
N GLY A 60 1.50 8.81 -1.75
CA GLY A 60 2.74 8.06 -1.61
C GLY A 60 3.34 7.64 -2.94
N THR A 61 4.53 7.02 -2.86
CA THR A 61 5.23 6.47 -4.03
C THR A 61 6.03 5.23 -3.65
N ALA A 62 6.20 4.30 -4.60
CA ALA A 62 7.24 3.27 -4.49
C ALA A 62 8.64 3.87 -4.72
N LEU A 63 9.64 3.27 -4.07
CA LEU A 63 11.06 3.49 -4.34
C LEU A 63 11.88 2.26 -3.94
N GLN A 64 13.10 2.18 -4.42
CA GLN A 64 14.11 1.21 -3.98
C GLN A 64 15.49 1.85 -3.82
N LEU A 65 16.33 1.20 -3.01
CA LEU A 65 17.69 1.67 -2.68
C LEU A 65 18.49 2.09 -3.91
N ILE A 66 18.44 1.32 -5.00
CA ILE A 66 19.29 1.54 -6.17
C ILE A 66 19.00 2.87 -6.86
N GLN A 67 17.74 3.32 -6.89
CA GLN A 67 17.36 4.60 -7.49
C GLN A 67 17.81 5.78 -6.61
N GLN A 68 17.93 5.57 -5.29
CA GLN A 68 18.42 6.57 -4.34
C GLN A 68 19.94 6.78 -4.38
N ARG A 69 20.66 5.93 -5.13
CA ARG A 69 22.11 6.06 -5.36
C ARG A 69 22.44 6.68 -6.73
N THR A 70 21.44 7.24 -7.40
CA THR A 70 21.62 7.94 -8.69
C THR A 70 22.05 9.39 -8.48
N ASN A 71 22.55 10.03 -9.54
CA ASN A 71 22.82 11.48 -9.56
C ASN A 71 21.58 12.30 -10.00
N ASP A 72 20.39 11.68 -10.08
CA ASP A 72 19.16 12.37 -10.45
C ASP A 72 18.61 13.16 -9.26
N THR A 73 19.12 14.39 -9.13
CA THR A 73 18.71 15.32 -8.07
C THR A 73 17.21 15.60 -8.02
N LYS A 74 16.50 15.55 -9.15
CA LYS A 74 15.04 15.74 -9.19
C LYS A 74 14.33 14.54 -8.60
N TYR A 75 14.68 13.34 -9.01
CA TYR A 75 14.11 12.12 -8.47
C TYR A 75 14.39 11.98 -6.96
N THR A 76 15.63 12.22 -6.52
CA THR A 76 15.98 12.19 -5.09
C THR A 76 15.21 13.25 -4.30
N TYR A 77 15.03 14.45 -4.85
CA TYR A 77 14.20 15.48 -4.20
C TYR A 77 12.73 15.08 -4.11
N LEU A 78 12.15 14.56 -5.20
CA LEU A 78 10.76 14.11 -5.22
C LEU A 78 10.53 13.03 -4.15
N SER A 79 11.33 11.96 -4.17
CA SER A 79 11.20 10.83 -3.24
C SER A 79 11.44 11.21 -1.76
N SER A 80 12.27 12.23 -1.47
CA SER A 80 12.51 12.73 -0.11
C SER A 80 11.52 13.80 0.36
N SER A 81 10.71 14.37 -0.55
CA SER A 81 9.79 15.45 -0.23
C SER A 81 8.52 14.92 0.45
N PHE A 82 8.43 15.10 1.77
CA PHE A 82 7.21 14.78 2.52
C PHE A 82 5.96 15.51 2.01
N SER A 83 6.13 16.72 1.45
CA SER A 83 5.04 17.51 0.87
C SER A 83 4.47 16.84 -0.39
N GLU A 84 5.29 16.14 -1.18
CA GLU A 84 4.85 15.38 -2.35
C GLU A 84 4.41 13.96 -1.98
N PHE A 85 5.20 13.26 -1.19
CA PHE A 85 4.97 11.86 -0.82
C PHE A 85 5.12 11.69 0.69
N GLY A 86 4.02 11.36 1.38
CA GLY A 86 3.98 11.07 2.82
C GLY A 86 4.06 9.59 3.15
N MET A 87 4.08 8.74 2.13
CA MET A 87 4.19 7.29 2.25
C MET A 87 5.15 6.72 1.21
N VAL A 88 5.98 5.79 1.65
CA VAL A 88 6.95 5.07 0.81
C VAL A 88 6.62 3.57 0.81
N THR A 89 6.68 2.94 -0.36
CA THR A 89 6.66 1.47 -0.47
C THR A 89 8.01 1.00 -1.03
N PRO A 90 8.75 0.11 -0.34
CA PRO A 90 9.95 -0.50 -0.91
C PRO A 90 9.55 -1.38 -2.11
N GLU A 91 9.86 -0.94 -3.34
CA GLU A 91 9.40 -1.58 -4.59
C GLU A 91 9.82 -3.05 -4.67
N ASN A 92 11.06 -3.33 -4.27
CA ASN A 92 11.63 -4.69 -4.26
C ASN A 92 12.33 -5.05 -2.95
N ASP A 93 12.86 -4.07 -2.22
CA ASP A 93 13.83 -4.30 -1.15
C ASP A 93 13.30 -5.12 0.05
N MET A 94 11.97 -5.26 0.17
CA MET A 94 11.30 -6.08 1.19
C MET A 94 10.69 -7.38 0.66
N LYS A 95 10.78 -7.67 -0.64
CA LYS A 95 10.29 -8.93 -1.21
C LYS A 95 11.17 -10.10 -0.82
N TRP A 96 10.58 -11.30 -0.79
CA TRP A 96 11.22 -12.51 -0.26
C TRP A 96 12.64 -12.73 -0.79
N GLN A 97 12.83 -12.68 -2.11
CA GLN A 97 14.13 -12.89 -2.75
C GLN A 97 15.22 -11.96 -2.22
N LEU A 98 14.91 -10.70 -1.89
CA LEU A 98 15.92 -9.75 -1.41
C LEU A 98 16.10 -9.79 0.10
N THR A 99 15.11 -10.24 0.85
CA THR A 99 15.21 -10.37 2.31
C THR A 99 15.70 -11.74 2.77
N GLU A 100 15.47 -12.80 2.00
CA GLU A 100 15.75 -14.18 2.36
C GLU A 100 15.92 -15.06 1.09
N ASN A 101 16.92 -14.74 0.26
CA ASN A 101 17.17 -15.51 -0.98
C ASN A 101 17.47 -17.00 -0.70
N THR A 102 18.10 -17.28 0.44
CA THR A 102 18.39 -18.63 0.92
C THR A 102 17.73 -18.78 2.27
N GLN A 103 16.94 -19.86 2.46
CA GLN A 103 16.17 -20.08 3.67
C GLN A 103 17.02 -19.94 4.94
N GLY A 104 16.54 -19.14 5.90
CA GLY A 104 17.19 -18.83 7.17
C GLY A 104 18.34 -17.82 7.07
N ASN A 105 18.74 -17.38 5.87
CA ASN A 105 19.77 -16.37 5.67
C ASN A 105 19.16 -15.03 5.25
N PHE A 106 18.99 -14.15 6.24
CA PHE A 106 18.32 -12.88 6.05
C PHE A 106 19.27 -11.72 5.72
N THR A 107 18.89 -10.92 4.72
CA THR A 107 19.59 -9.69 4.33
C THR A 107 18.65 -8.50 4.40
N PHE A 108 18.98 -7.51 5.22
CA PHE A 108 18.10 -6.36 5.47
C PHE A 108 18.63 -5.02 4.98
N ALA A 109 19.86 -4.96 4.46
CA ALA A 109 20.54 -3.69 4.22
C ALA A 109 19.76 -2.73 3.30
N ALA A 110 19.09 -3.24 2.27
CA ALA A 110 18.31 -2.41 1.35
C ALA A 110 16.98 -1.95 1.98
N ALA A 111 16.22 -2.86 2.59
CA ALA A 111 15.00 -2.52 3.31
C ALA A 111 15.25 -1.57 4.50
N ASP A 112 16.32 -1.79 5.26
CA ASP A 112 16.77 -0.90 6.34
C ASP A 112 17.00 0.52 5.83
N TYR A 113 17.66 0.65 4.68
CA TYR A 113 17.91 1.95 4.07
C TYR A 113 16.59 2.64 3.69
N VAL A 114 15.67 1.96 3.01
CA VAL A 114 14.41 2.56 2.58
C VAL A 114 13.53 2.96 3.77
N VAL A 115 13.45 2.12 4.80
CA VAL A 115 12.70 2.45 6.03
C VAL A 115 13.33 3.65 6.75
N GLY A 116 14.66 3.65 6.90
CA GLY A 116 15.37 4.76 7.52
C GLY A 116 15.26 6.06 6.71
N PHE A 117 15.32 5.98 5.39
CA PHE A 117 15.11 7.11 4.47
C PHE A 117 13.71 7.71 4.65
N ALA A 118 12.68 6.86 4.67
CA ALA A 118 11.31 7.32 4.85
C ALA A 118 11.13 8.02 6.21
N HIS A 119 11.61 7.40 7.30
CA HIS A 119 11.53 8.00 8.63
C HIS A 119 12.34 9.29 8.76
N HIS A 120 13.53 9.36 8.15
CA HIS A 120 14.33 10.57 8.12
C HIS A 120 13.57 11.75 7.49
N ASN A 121 12.81 11.48 6.43
CA ASN A 121 11.99 12.46 5.73
C ASN A 121 10.58 12.61 6.32
N GLY A 122 10.29 12.02 7.48
CA GLY A 122 8.97 12.10 8.12
C GLY A 122 7.85 11.32 7.42
N GLN A 123 8.20 10.44 6.49
CA GLN A 123 7.29 9.60 5.71
C GLN A 123 6.93 8.33 6.49
N THR A 124 5.74 7.80 6.18
CA THR A 124 5.30 6.47 6.63
C THR A 124 5.71 5.41 5.61
N VAL A 125 5.64 4.13 5.99
CA VAL A 125 6.06 3.04 5.11
C VAL A 125 4.97 1.97 4.99
N ARG A 126 4.72 1.52 3.75
CA ARG A 126 4.00 0.26 3.47
C ARG A 126 5.02 -0.85 3.26
N GLY A 127 4.99 -1.88 4.10
CA GLY A 127 5.79 -3.07 3.87
C GLY A 127 5.17 -3.90 2.76
N HIS A 128 5.97 -4.21 1.73
CA HIS A 128 5.53 -4.94 0.56
C HIS A 128 6.63 -5.95 0.15
N ASN A 129 6.44 -7.25 0.28
CA ASN A 129 5.32 -7.99 0.85
C ASN A 129 5.86 -9.27 1.54
N PHE A 130 5.04 -9.98 2.33
CA PHE A 130 5.50 -11.23 2.98
C PHE A 130 5.35 -12.47 2.11
N VAL A 131 4.21 -12.65 1.43
CA VAL A 131 3.91 -13.86 0.66
C VAL A 131 3.39 -13.47 -0.72
N TRP A 132 4.13 -13.86 -1.74
CA TRP A 132 3.78 -13.66 -3.15
C TRP A 132 4.30 -14.84 -3.97
N ASN A 133 3.84 -15.02 -5.21
CA ASN A 133 4.33 -16.08 -6.09
C ASN A 133 5.57 -15.65 -6.91
N SER A 134 5.80 -14.35 -7.05
CA SER A 134 6.99 -13.82 -7.72
C SER A 134 8.08 -13.47 -6.72
N GLN A 135 9.32 -13.33 -7.21
CA GLN A 135 10.50 -12.96 -6.44
C GLN A 135 10.66 -13.80 -5.15
N LEU A 136 10.51 -15.12 -5.27
CA LEU A 136 10.77 -16.08 -4.21
C LEU A 136 12.26 -16.33 -4.03
N GLY A 137 12.68 -16.64 -2.79
CA GLY A 137 14.02 -17.15 -2.53
C GLY A 137 14.28 -18.46 -3.27
N GLN A 138 15.51 -18.66 -3.75
CA GLN A 138 15.92 -19.83 -4.53
C GLN A 138 15.61 -21.17 -3.84
N GLY A 139 15.67 -21.21 -2.51
CA GLY A 139 15.37 -22.40 -1.73
C GLY A 139 13.91 -22.82 -1.77
N ILE A 140 12.97 -21.88 -1.85
CA ILE A 140 11.52 -22.18 -1.78
C ILE A 140 11.00 -22.61 -3.14
N ALA A 141 11.48 -21.95 -4.20
CA ALA A 141 11.10 -22.24 -5.58
C ALA A 141 11.74 -23.53 -6.14
N ALA A 142 12.61 -24.20 -5.38
CA ALA A 142 13.33 -25.38 -5.83
C ALA A 142 12.40 -26.60 -6.01
N PRO A 143 12.32 -27.19 -7.22
CA PRO A 143 11.37 -28.26 -7.52
C PRO A 143 11.66 -29.59 -6.81
N TYR A 144 12.83 -29.73 -6.19
CA TYR A 144 13.25 -30.94 -5.47
C TYR A 144 12.88 -30.93 -3.99
N ILE A 145 12.35 -29.82 -3.45
CA ILE A 145 11.90 -29.78 -2.06
C ILE A 145 10.46 -30.28 -2.00
N ASN A 146 10.25 -31.41 -1.31
CA ASN A 146 8.92 -31.95 -1.07
C ASN A 146 8.29 -31.29 0.16
N TRP A 147 7.63 -30.17 -0.06
CA TRP A 147 6.95 -29.43 0.99
C TRP A 147 5.70 -30.17 1.49
N THR A 148 5.57 -30.25 2.80
CA THR A 148 4.30 -30.56 3.47
C THR A 148 3.67 -29.27 3.99
N LYS A 149 2.36 -29.27 4.21
CA LYS A 149 1.67 -28.11 4.81
C LYS A 149 2.34 -27.60 6.08
N SER A 150 2.76 -28.50 6.97
CA SER A 150 3.44 -28.14 8.22
C SER A 150 4.80 -27.47 7.98
N THR A 151 5.62 -28.05 7.10
CA THR A 151 6.96 -27.51 6.79
C THR A 151 6.88 -26.17 6.06
N LEU A 152 5.95 -26.02 5.11
CA LEU A 152 5.77 -24.75 4.39
C LEU A 152 5.22 -23.64 5.30
N PHE A 153 4.30 -23.98 6.21
CA PHE A 153 3.85 -23.03 7.25
C PHE A 153 4.99 -22.63 8.18
N ALA A 154 5.89 -23.54 8.56
CA ALA A 154 7.06 -23.17 9.35
C ALA A 154 7.95 -22.14 8.62
N VAL A 155 8.14 -22.29 7.30
CA VAL A 155 8.88 -21.32 6.47
C VAL A 155 8.19 -19.96 6.41
N ILE A 156 6.88 -19.94 6.13
CA ILE A 156 6.09 -18.69 6.14
C ILE A 156 6.22 -18.01 7.51
N LYS A 157 6.15 -18.77 8.60
CA LYS A 157 6.25 -18.24 9.95
C LYS A 157 7.63 -17.66 10.24
N GLU A 158 8.70 -18.39 9.93
CA GLU A 158 10.07 -17.93 10.14
C GLU A 158 10.34 -16.63 9.38
N HIS A 159 9.94 -16.57 8.10
CA HIS A 159 10.08 -15.39 7.27
C HIS A 159 9.35 -14.18 7.85
N ILE A 160 8.04 -14.32 8.13
CA ILE A 160 7.24 -13.23 8.69
C ILE A 160 7.80 -12.78 10.05
N GLN A 161 8.24 -13.71 10.90
CA GLN A 161 8.81 -13.37 12.20
C GLN A 161 10.15 -12.63 12.08
N ALA A 162 11.00 -13.01 11.14
CA ALA A 162 12.29 -12.34 10.92
C ALA A 162 12.11 -10.95 10.31
N VAL A 163 11.38 -10.85 9.18
CA VAL A 163 11.18 -9.59 8.45
C VAL A 163 10.24 -8.67 9.24
N GLY A 164 9.05 -9.15 9.61
CA GLY A 164 8.06 -8.36 10.36
C GLY A 164 8.54 -8.02 11.76
N GLY A 165 9.28 -8.92 12.42
CA GLY A 165 9.83 -8.67 13.76
C GLY A 165 10.89 -7.57 13.75
N ARG A 166 11.69 -7.48 12.68
CA ARG A 166 12.69 -6.42 12.51
C ARG A 166 12.05 -5.03 12.39
N TYR A 167 10.93 -4.91 11.68
CA TYR A 167 10.24 -3.64 11.43
C TYR A 167 9.02 -3.41 12.34
N LYS A 168 8.89 -4.20 13.41
CA LYS A 168 7.76 -4.14 14.33
C LYS A 168 7.51 -2.72 14.85
N GLY A 169 6.31 -2.21 14.61
CA GLY A 169 5.90 -0.87 15.06
C GLY A 169 6.53 0.30 14.29
N GLN A 170 7.25 0.04 13.20
CA GLN A 170 7.85 1.06 12.34
C GLN A 170 7.02 1.33 11.08
N LEU A 171 6.22 0.36 10.64
CA LEU A 171 5.45 0.43 9.40
C LEU A 171 3.98 0.73 9.66
N TYR A 172 3.35 1.43 8.72
CA TYR A 172 1.91 1.74 8.79
C TYR A 172 1.07 0.51 8.44
N VAL A 173 1.50 -0.24 7.43
CA VAL A 173 0.76 -1.37 6.86
C VAL A 173 1.74 -2.41 6.31
N TRP A 174 1.33 -3.67 6.31
CA TRP A 174 1.94 -4.75 5.56
C TRP A 174 0.96 -5.27 4.51
N ASP A 175 1.41 -5.38 3.26
CA ASP A 175 0.84 -6.30 2.30
C ASP A 175 1.31 -7.71 2.68
N VAL A 176 0.44 -8.45 3.35
CA VAL A 176 0.77 -9.77 3.91
C VAL A 176 0.76 -10.84 2.83
N VAL A 177 -0.24 -10.79 1.96
CA VAL A 177 -0.35 -11.67 0.80
C VAL A 177 -0.59 -10.80 -0.44
N ASN A 178 0.22 -11.01 -1.47
CA ASN A 178 0.10 -10.34 -2.75
C ASN A 178 -0.45 -11.30 -3.82
N GLU A 179 -1.42 -10.84 -4.60
CA GLU A 179 -1.95 -11.51 -5.80
C GLU A 179 -2.37 -12.99 -5.63
N PRO A 180 -3.23 -13.33 -4.65
CA PRO A 180 -3.63 -14.72 -4.44
C PRO A 180 -4.57 -15.28 -5.52
N LEU A 181 -5.14 -14.44 -6.39
CA LEU A 181 -6.19 -14.81 -7.34
C LEU A 181 -5.80 -14.58 -8.81
N ASN A 182 -6.35 -15.41 -9.70
CA ASN A 182 -6.35 -15.19 -11.14
C ASN A 182 -7.51 -14.27 -11.57
N ASP A 183 -7.47 -13.75 -12.80
CA ASP A 183 -8.51 -12.88 -13.35
C ASP A 183 -9.91 -13.53 -13.43
N ASP A 184 -9.97 -14.86 -13.54
CA ASP A 184 -11.22 -15.62 -13.52
C ASP A 184 -11.81 -15.84 -12.11
N GLY A 185 -11.12 -15.37 -11.07
CA GLY A 185 -11.51 -15.50 -9.67
C GLY A 185 -11.10 -16.80 -8.99
N THR A 186 -10.39 -17.70 -9.69
CA THR A 186 -9.77 -18.88 -9.07
C THR A 186 -8.51 -18.49 -8.30
N PHE A 187 -8.09 -19.32 -7.33
CA PHE A 187 -6.79 -19.13 -6.69
C PHE A 187 -5.65 -19.40 -7.66
N GLN A 188 -4.61 -18.60 -7.58
CA GLN A 188 -3.40 -18.81 -8.38
C GLN A 188 -2.71 -20.11 -7.96
N THR A 189 -2.45 -20.99 -8.93
CA THR A 189 -1.68 -22.22 -8.73
C THR A 189 -0.22 -21.86 -8.51
N ASN A 190 0.23 -21.93 -7.26
CA ASN A 190 1.61 -21.66 -6.86
C ASN A 190 2.05 -22.61 -5.73
N ILE A 191 3.30 -22.50 -5.27
CA ILE A 191 3.81 -23.39 -4.20
C ILE A 191 2.97 -23.33 -2.92
N TRP A 192 2.49 -22.15 -2.56
CA TRP A 192 1.67 -21.92 -1.38
C TRP A 192 0.32 -22.66 -1.48
N TYR A 193 -0.38 -22.43 -2.59
CA TYR A 193 -1.71 -23.00 -2.82
C TYR A 193 -1.66 -24.51 -3.06
N ASN A 194 -0.70 -25.00 -3.85
CA ASN A 194 -0.59 -26.43 -4.18
C ASN A 194 -0.34 -27.31 -2.94
N VAL A 195 0.38 -26.78 -1.94
CA VAL A 195 0.74 -27.54 -0.73
C VAL A 195 -0.28 -27.35 0.38
N THR A 196 -0.94 -26.19 0.46
CA THR A 196 -1.72 -25.81 1.66
C THR A 196 -3.20 -25.52 1.39
N GLY A 197 -3.61 -25.42 0.13
CA GLY A 197 -4.86 -24.76 -0.26
C GLY A 197 -4.78 -23.25 -0.01
N SER A 198 -5.91 -22.59 0.22
CA SER A 198 -5.95 -21.15 0.57
C SER A 198 -5.52 -20.86 2.01
N ASP A 199 -5.30 -21.89 2.84
CA ASP A 199 -5.00 -21.74 4.27
C ASP A 199 -3.73 -20.93 4.56
N TYR A 200 -2.76 -20.86 3.63
CA TYR A 200 -1.58 -20.02 3.82
C TYR A 200 -1.94 -18.54 4.03
N ILE A 201 -3.04 -18.06 3.43
CA ILE A 201 -3.47 -16.66 3.53
C ILE A 201 -3.87 -16.35 4.98
N LYS A 202 -4.75 -17.17 5.53
CA LYS A 202 -5.16 -17.10 6.93
C LYS A 202 -3.96 -17.24 7.87
N TYR A 203 -3.10 -18.24 7.61
CA TYR A 203 -1.94 -18.50 8.45
C TYR A 203 -0.96 -17.31 8.46
N ALA A 204 -0.64 -16.74 7.29
CA ALA A 204 0.23 -15.58 7.16
C ALA A 204 -0.32 -14.36 7.91
N LEU A 205 -1.62 -14.04 7.76
CA LEU A 205 -2.27 -12.94 8.48
C LEU A 205 -2.21 -13.13 10.01
N GLN A 206 -2.44 -14.34 10.50
CA GLN A 206 -2.35 -14.64 11.93
C GLN A 206 -0.92 -14.49 12.47
N VAL A 207 0.08 -14.99 11.75
CA VAL A 207 1.49 -14.83 12.16
C VAL A 207 1.92 -13.37 12.08
N ALA A 208 1.52 -12.64 11.03
CA ALA A 208 1.82 -11.22 10.87
C ALA A 208 1.28 -10.41 12.05
N ARG A 209 0.02 -10.64 12.47
CA ARG A 209 -0.56 -9.96 13.63
C ARG A 209 0.17 -10.26 14.94
N GLN A 210 0.59 -11.52 15.13
CA GLN A 210 1.36 -11.91 16.32
C GLN A 210 2.75 -11.27 16.36
N THR A 211 3.35 -11.08 15.18
CA THR A 211 4.69 -10.53 15.02
C THR A 211 4.68 -9.01 15.21
N ASP A 212 3.84 -8.31 14.44
CA ASP A 212 3.65 -6.87 14.49
C ASP A 212 2.17 -6.52 14.74
N PRO A 213 1.77 -6.28 16.00
CA PRO A 213 0.40 -5.92 16.33
C PRO A 213 0.06 -4.46 15.95
N TYR A 214 1.04 -3.63 15.59
CA TYR A 214 0.86 -2.19 15.35
C TYR A 214 0.56 -1.88 13.88
N ALA A 215 1.14 -2.64 12.95
CA ALA A 215 0.87 -2.47 11.53
C ALA A 215 -0.54 -2.94 11.16
N ARG A 216 -1.11 -2.30 10.14
CA ARG A 216 -2.32 -2.79 9.46
C ARG A 216 -1.97 -3.97 8.56
N LEU A 217 -2.86 -4.94 8.44
CA LEU A 217 -2.63 -6.15 7.64
C LEU A 217 -3.56 -6.17 6.43
N TYR A 218 -2.96 -6.12 5.24
CA TYR A 218 -3.64 -6.05 3.97
C TYR A 218 -3.38 -7.33 3.16
N ILE A 219 -4.35 -7.68 2.33
CA ILE A 219 -4.09 -8.44 1.11
C ILE A 219 -4.05 -7.39 -0.02
N ASN A 220 -3.22 -7.57 -1.03
CA ASN A 220 -3.04 -6.62 -2.14
C ASN A 220 -3.17 -7.37 -3.49
N ASP A 221 -3.83 -6.77 -4.47
CA ASP A 221 -4.05 -7.40 -5.78
C ASP A 221 -4.36 -6.38 -6.89
N TYR A 222 -4.11 -6.76 -8.15
CA TYR A 222 -4.47 -6.02 -9.37
C TYR A 222 -5.79 -6.51 -9.99
N ASN A 223 -6.32 -5.74 -10.95
CA ASN A 223 -7.55 -6.04 -11.70
C ASN A 223 -8.81 -6.15 -10.81
N ILE A 224 -8.78 -5.55 -9.63
CA ILE A 224 -9.91 -5.51 -8.69
C ILE A 224 -10.53 -4.11 -8.57
N GLU A 225 -10.27 -3.23 -9.53
CA GLU A 225 -10.76 -1.85 -9.54
C GLU A 225 -12.25 -1.78 -9.91
N THR A 226 -12.81 -2.83 -10.53
CA THR A 226 -14.21 -2.91 -10.94
C THR A 226 -14.89 -4.19 -10.45
N ILE A 227 -16.23 -4.23 -10.53
CA ILE A 227 -17.00 -5.45 -10.24
C ILE A 227 -16.77 -6.45 -11.38
N ASN A 228 -16.05 -7.52 -11.11
CA ASN A 228 -15.70 -8.58 -12.05
C ASN A 228 -15.51 -9.91 -11.30
N ASN A 229 -15.10 -10.98 -11.99
CA ASN A 229 -14.92 -12.29 -11.38
C ASN A 229 -13.85 -12.29 -10.27
N LYS A 230 -12.69 -11.67 -10.53
CA LYS A 230 -11.60 -11.56 -9.56
C LYS A 230 -12.01 -10.77 -8.32
N SER A 231 -12.61 -9.58 -8.48
CA SER A 231 -13.06 -8.78 -7.32
C SER A 231 -14.22 -9.41 -6.56
N ASN A 232 -15.06 -10.21 -7.22
CA ASN A 232 -16.07 -11.03 -6.55
C ASN A 232 -15.45 -12.11 -5.66
N ALA A 233 -14.47 -12.85 -6.18
CA ALA A 233 -13.73 -13.85 -5.42
C ALA A 233 -12.92 -13.22 -4.29
N TYR A 234 -12.30 -12.07 -4.54
CA TYR A 234 -11.54 -11.30 -3.56
C TYR A 234 -12.43 -10.82 -2.39
N LEU A 235 -13.65 -10.34 -2.67
CA LEU A 235 -14.63 -10.02 -1.63
C LEU A 235 -15.10 -11.27 -0.87
N ALA A 236 -15.29 -12.40 -1.53
CA ALA A 236 -15.68 -13.65 -0.89
C ALA A 236 -14.60 -14.13 0.08
N LEU A 237 -13.33 -14.13 -0.34
CA LEU A 237 -12.17 -14.43 0.49
C LEU A 237 -12.11 -13.50 1.71
N ALA A 238 -12.25 -12.18 1.52
CA ALA A 238 -12.24 -11.22 2.62
C ALA A 238 -13.36 -11.51 3.65
N LYS A 239 -14.58 -11.82 3.18
CA LYS A 239 -15.69 -12.21 4.06
C LYS A 239 -15.43 -13.49 4.84
N GLU A 240 -14.86 -14.50 4.20
CA GLU A 240 -14.50 -15.77 4.83
C GLU A 240 -13.47 -15.55 5.94
N LEU A 241 -12.39 -14.82 5.65
CA LEU A 241 -11.34 -14.48 6.63
C LEU A 241 -11.92 -13.72 7.84
N LEU A 242 -12.78 -12.73 7.60
CA LEU A 242 -13.44 -11.98 8.67
C LEU A 242 -14.40 -12.84 9.50
N ALA A 243 -15.17 -13.72 8.85
CA ALA A 243 -16.09 -14.65 9.53
C ALA A 243 -15.34 -15.62 10.45
N GLU A 244 -14.12 -16.00 10.09
CA GLU A 244 -13.24 -16.85 10.89
C GLU A 244 -12.41 -16.10 11.95
N GLY A 245 -12.57 -14.77 12.05
CA GLY A 245 -11.83 -13.95 13.00
C GLY A 245 -10.36 -13.74 12.64
N VAL A 246 -9.98 -13.91 11.38
CA VAL A 246 -8.63 -13.62 10.88
C VAL A 246 -8.39 -12.11 10.90
N PRO A 247 -7.20 -11.62 11.34
CA PRO A 247 -6.95 -10.20 11.53
C PRO A 247 -6.67 -9.46 10.20
N LEU A 248 -7.67 -9.30 9.35
CA LEU A 248 -7.62 -8.51 8.12
C LEU A 248 -8.13 -7.08 8.39
N ASP A 249 -7.30 -6.06 8.16
CA ASP A 249 -7.67 -4.65 8.39
C ASP A 249 -8.16 -3.94 7.13
N GLY A 250 -7.66 -4.35 5.97
CA GLY A 250 -7.97 -3.69 4.71
C GLY A 250 -7.52 -4.45 3.49
N ILE A 251 -7.79 -3.85 2.35
CA ILE A 251 -7.38 -4.36 1.04
C ILE A 251 -6.55 -3.31 0.28
N GLY A 252 -5.56 -3.77 -0.47
CA GLY A 252 -4.80 -2.96 -1.41
C GLY A 252 -5.29 -3.20 -2.83
N CYS A 253 -5.49 -2.12 -3.58
CA CYS A 253 -5.85 -2.16 -4.99
C CYS A 253 -4.68 -1.59 -5.78
N GLU A 254 -3.94 -2.45 -6.48
CA GLU A 254 -2.71 -2.05 -7.18
C GLU A 254 -2.99 -0.91 -8.16
N THR A 255 -4.08 -1.01 -8.95
CA THR A 255 -4.50 0.05 -9.87
C THR A 255 -3.47 0.30 -10.98
N HIS A 256 -2.91 -0.78 -11.54
CA HIS A 256 -2.13 -0.76 -12.79
C HIS A 256 -3.06 -0.70 -14.01
N LEU A 257 -3.24 0.49 -14.59
CA LEU A 257 -4.24 0.74 -15.63
C LEU A 257 -3.61 0.92 -17.02
N ILE A 258 -4.44 0.84 -18.04
CA ILE A 258 -4.09 1.08 -19.44
C ILE A 258 -4.85 2.31 -19.91
N LEU A 259 -4.14 3.25 -20.53
CA LEU A 259 -4.72 4.46 -21.11
C LEU A 259 -5.87 4.11 -22.07
N GLY A 260 -7.06 4.66 -21.81
CA GLY A 260 -8.28 4.42 -22.60
C GLY A 260 -9.15 3.26 -22.11
N ASP A 261 -8.61 2.39 -21.27
CA ASP A 261 -9.34 1.27 -20.65
C ASP A 261 -9.51 1.45 -19.14
N SER A 262 -9.08 2.59 -18.59
CA SER A 262 -9.25 2.92 -17.17
C SER A 262 -10.73 2.94 -16.77
N PRO A 263 -11.10 2.37 -15.61
CA PRO A 263 -12.48 2.40 -15.15
C PRO A 263 -12.91 3.82 -14.77
N THR A 264 -14.21 4.10 -14.89
CA THR A 264 -14.77 5.36 -14.40
C THR A 264 -14.74 5.43 -12.88
N THR A 265 -14.72 6.64 -12.33
CA THR A 265 -14.84 6.88 -10.87
C THR A 265 -16.03 6.14 -10.26
N ALA A 266 -17.17 6.11 -10.96
CA ALA A 266 -18.38 5.44 -10.47
C ALA A 266 -18.21 3.91 -10.36
N GLN A 267 -17.55 3.27 -11.35
CA GLN A 267 -17.26 1.84 -11.31
C GLN A 267 -16.32 1.48 -10.16
N MET A 268 -15.27 2.29 -9.97
CA MET A 268 -14.33 2.13 -8.85
C MET A 268 -15.02 2.26 -7.50
N VAL A 269 -15.75 3.37 -7.28
CA VAL A 269 -16.48 3.60 -6.01
C VAL A 269 -17.48 2.48 -5.75
N ALA A 270 -18.23 2.02 -6.76
CA ALA A 270 -19.18 0.93 -6.61
C ALA A 270 -18.51 -0.37 -6.15
N ASN A 271 -17.33 -0.70 -6.68
CA ASN A 271 -16.62 -1.90 -6.24
C ASN A 271 -16.03 -1.74 -4.85
N TYR A 272 -15.34 -0.63 -4.58
CA TYR A 272 -14.67 -0.39 -3.29
C TYR A 272 -15.65 -0.27 -2.12
N GLN A 273 -16.86 0.24 -2.36
CA GLN A 273 -17.92 0.29 -1.35
C GLN A 273 -18.25 -1.10 -0.80
N ARG A 274 -18.14 -2.17 -1.60
CA ARG A 274 -18.42 -3.54 -1.16
C ARG A 274 -17.46 -4.03 -0.06
N PHE A 275 -16.22 -3.54 -0.07
CA PHE A 275 -15.23 -3.84 0.96
C PHE A 275 -15.44 -2.96 2.21
N ALA A 276 -15.80 -1.69 2.01
CA ALA A 276 -16.20 -0.80 3.10
C ALA A 276 -17.43 -1.34 3.86
N ASP A 277 -18.40 -1.91 3.15
CA ASP A 277 -19.63 -2.47 3.73
C ASP A 277 -19.37 -3.68 4.66
N ILE A 278 -18.24 -4.36 4.50
CA ILE A 278 -17.80 -5.45 5.41
C ILE A 278 -16.79 -4.97 6.47
N GLY A 279 -16.60 -3.64 6.58
CA GLY A 279 -15.80 -3.01 7.63
C GLY A 279 -14.30 -2.90 7.33
N LEU A 280 -13.88 -3.13 6.08
CA LEU A 280 -12.49 -3.01 5.66
C LEU A 280 -12.18 -1.61 5.13
N GLY A 281 -11.01 -1.08 5.52
CA GLY A 281 -10.41 0.05 4.82
C GLY A 281 -9.80 -0.40 3.49
N TRP A 282 -9.53 0.54 2.58
CA TRP A 282 -8.86 0.22 1.32
C TRP A 282 -7.89 1.33 0.89
N ALA A 283 -6.91 0.96 0.07
CA ALA A 283 -5.93 1.90 -0.46
C ALA A 283 -5.69 1.64 -1.95
N ILE A 284 -5.38 2.70 -2.69
CA ILE A 284 -4.72 2.57 -4.00
C ILE A 284 -3.23 2.44 -3.72
N THR A 285 -2.61 1.36 -4.18
CA THR A 285 -1.28 0.95 -3.70
C THR A 285 -0.17 1.10 -4.73
N GLU A 286 -0.46 0.96 -6.03
CA GLU A 286 0.54 0.84 -7.10
C GLU A 286 0.13 1.59 -8.37
N LEU A 287 -0.49 2.76 -8.23
CA LEU A 287 -1.11 3.46 -9.36
C LEU A 287 -0.09 3.82 -10.46
N ASP A 288 -0.37 3.32 -11.65
CA ASP A 288 0.16 3.82 -12.91
C ASP A 288 -0.90 3.70 -14.03
N ILE A 289 -0.76 4.49 -15.10
CA ILE A 289 -1.64 4.41 -16.27
C ILE A 289 -0.76 4.36 -17.51
N ARG A 290 -0.33 3.15 -17.89
CA ARG A 290 0.59 2.94 -19.00
C ARG A 290 -0.08 3.22 -20.35
N MET A 291 0.72 3.61 -21.33
CA MET A 291 0.26 3.85 -22.69
C MET A 291 1.20 3.22 -23.71
N ASN A 292 0.65 2.90 -24.89
CA ASN A 292 1.46 2.47 -26.02
C ASN A 292 2.37 3.61 -26.50
N LEU A 293 3.65 3.30 -26.66
CA LEU A 293 4.68 4.20 -27.17
C LEU A 293 5.08 3.73 -28.57
N THR A 294 5.10 4.67 -29.51
CA THR A 294 5.50 4.37 -30.91
C THR A 294 6.91 4.84 -31.17
N ASN A 295 7.62 4.20 -32.10
CA ASN A 295 8.95 4.62 -32.57
C ASN A 295 10.00 4.76 -31.47
N ASN A 296 9.99 3.88 -30.45
CA ASN A 296 10.89 3.93 -29.29
C ASN A 296 10.83 5.28 -28.53
N ALA A 297 9.69 5.97 -28.56
CA ALA A 297 9.48 7.18 -27.77
C ALA A 297 9.55 6.86 -26.27
N THR A 298 10.02 7.82 -25.48
CA THR A 298 10.00 7.78 -24.01
C THR A 298 8.81 8.55 -23.42
N GLU A 299 8.03 9.22 -24.28
CA GLU A 299 6.93 10.11 -23.90
C GLU A 299 5.70 9.85 -24.78
N GLY A 300 4.51 10.03 -24.21
CA GLY A 300 3.26 9.99 -24.95
C GLY A 300 3.03 11.24 -25.80
N THR A 301 2.15 11.13 -26.79
CA THR A 301 1.66 12.30 -27.54
C THR A 301 0.87 13.24 -26.64
N SER A 302 0.73 14.51 -27.02
CA SER A 302 -0.08 15.49 -26.25
C SER A 302 -1.51 15.02 -25.99
N SER A 303 -2.12 14.30 -26.93
CA SER A 303 -3.46 13.71 -26.75
C SER A 303 -3.47 12.61 -25.69
N GLN A 304 -2.48 11.71 -25.72
CA GLN A 304 -2.35 10.64 -24.74
C GLN A 304 -2.10 11.21 -23.34
N LEU A 305 -1.23 12.23 -23.22
CA LEU A 305 -0.94 12.88 -21.93
C LEU A 305 -2.16 13.62 -21.36
N ALA A 306 -2.97 14.26 -22.21
CA ALA A 306 -4.21 14.90 -21.78
C ALA A 306 -5.26 13.88 -21.32
N GLN A 307 -5.38 12.76 -22.02
CA GLN A 307 -6.26 11.67 -21.62
C GLN A 307 -5.77 11.01 -20.32
N GLN A 308 -4.48 10.73 -20.20
CA GLN A 308 -3.86 10.18 -18.98
C GLN A 308 -4.16 11.08 -17.78
N ALA A 309 -4.07 12.40 -17.95
CA ALA A 309 -4.39 13.35 -16.89
C ALA A 309 -5.86 13.25 -16.43
N THR A 310 -6.78 13.04 -17.37
CA THR A 310 -8.19 12.83 -17.07
C THR A 310 -8.41 11.53 -16.28
N GLU A 311 -7.79 10.44 -16.70
CA GLU A 311 -7.94 9.12 -16.07
C GLU A 311 -7.30 9.10 -14.66
N TYR A 312 -6.13 9.71 -14.47
CA TYR A 312 -5.54 9.90 -13.14
C TYR A 312 -6.48 10.68 -12.20
N ALA A 313 -7.08 11.77 -12.68
CA ALA A 313 -8.03 12.54 -11.87
C ALA A 313 -9.28 11.71 -11.51
N GLN A 314 -9.75 10.84 -12.40
CA GLN A 314 -10.87 9.93 -12.12
C GLN A 314 -10.53 8.91 -11.03
N VAL A 315 -9.32 8.36 -11.07
CA VAL A 315 -8.81 7.43 -10.05
C VAL A 315 -8.70 8.12 -8.69
N VAL A 316 -8.09 9.30 -8.63
CA VAL A 316 -7.99 10.10 -7.39
C VAL A 316 -9.37 10.45 -6.83
N ALA A 317 -10.31 10.84 -7.70
CA ALA A 317 -11.68 11.12 -7.31
C ALA A 317 -12.39 9.91 -6.69
N SER A 318 -12.02 8.67 -7.06
CA SER A 318 -12.62 7.47 -6.46
C SER A 318 -12.24 7.31 -4.98
N CYS A 319 -10.99 7.61 -4.63
CA CYS A 319 -10.53 7.59 -3.25
C CYS A 319 -11.11 8.75 -2.43
N LEU A 320 -11.15 9.96 -3.00
CA LEU A 320 -11.77 11.12 -2.34
C LEU A 320 -13.28 10.96 -2.16
N GLY A 321 -13.95 10.22 -3.04
CA GLY A 321 -15.37 9.94 -2.96
C GLY A 321 -15.74 8.87 -1.92
N SER A 322 -14.76 8.18 -1.32
CA SER A 322 -14.99 7.09 -0.36
C SER A 322 -14.41 7.43 1.02
N PRO A 323 -15.22 7.35 2.10
CA PRO A 323 -14.73 7.57 3.46
C PRO A 323 -13.82 6.43 3.96
N SER A 324 -13.78 5.29 3.26
CA SER A 324 -12.97 4.12 3.66
C SER A 324 -11.65 4.01 2.89
N CYS A 325 -11.43 4.87 1.89
CA CYS A 325 -10.10 4.98 1.30
C CYS A 325 -9.14 5.59 2.33
N VAL A 326 -7.92 5.09 2.47
CA VAL A 326 -6.92 5.64 3.42
C VAL A 326 -5.83 6.46 2.70
N GLY A 327 -5.64 6.25 1.41
CA GLY A 327 -4.63 6.97 0.63
C GLY A 327 -4.35 6.36 -0.74
N ILE A 328 -3.42 7.00 -1.43
CA ILE A 328 -3.03 6.70 -2.80
C ILE A 328 -1.52 6.62 -2.87
N SER A 329 -0.99 5.56 -3.47
CA SER A 329 0.43 5.44 -3.82
C SER A 329 0.56 5.20 -5.32
N ILE A 330 1.49 5.91 -5.97
CA ILE A 330 1.91 5.65 -7.35
C ILE A 330 3.09 4.68 -7.38
N TRP A 331 3.18 3.82 -8.40
CA TRP A 331 4.26 2.83 -8.49
C TRP A 331 5.50 3.41 -9.19
N GLU A 332 6.35 4.05 -8.39
CA GLU A 332 7.39 5.01 -8.77
C GLU A 332 6.88 6.42 -9.10
N SER A 333 7.79 7.39 -9.02
CA SER A 333 7.47 8.80 -9.33
C SER A 333 7.80 9.17 -10.78
N SER A 334 8.91 8.69 -11.32
CA SER A 334 9.45 9.12 -12.62
C SER A 334 9.46 8.00 -13.64
N ASP A 335 9.04 8.32 -14.86
CA ASP A 335 9.01 7.38 -16.00
C ASP A 335 10.38 6.72 -16.25
N SER A 336 11.50 7.34 -15.83
CA SER A 336 12.86 6.78 -15.95
C SER A 336 13.12 5.53 -15.12
N TYR A 337 12.33 5.34 -14.06
CA TYR A 337 12.50 4.24 -13.10
C TYR A 337 11.30 3.30 -13.08
N SER A 338 10.32 3.52 -13.97
CA SER A 338 9.13 2.68 -14.07
C SER A 338 9.47 1.25 -14.46
N TRP A 339 8.80 0.30 -13.80
CA TRP A 339 8.82 -1.11 -14.16
C TRP A 339 8.20 -1.42 -15.54
N ILE A 340 7.30 -0.55 -16.03
CA ILE A 340 6.45 -0.81 -17.20
C ILE A 340 7.27 -1.22 -18.43
N PRO A 341 8.31 -0.49 -18.89
CA PRO A 341 9.04 -0.88 -20.09
C PRO A 341 9.82 -2.20 -19.94
N GLY A 342 10.10 -2.62 -18.70
CA GLY A 342 10.74 -3.91 -18.41
C GLY A 342 9.78 -5.11 -18.57
N VAL A 343 8.47 -4.88 -18.45
CA VAL A 343 7.42 -5.92 -18.56
C VAL A 343 6.67 -5.84 -19.89
N PHE A 344 6.38 -4.62 -20.36
CA PHE A 344 5.63 -4.32 -21.58
C PHE A 344 6.51 -3.50 -22.52
N SER A 345 7.15 -4.17 -23.48
CA SER A 345 8.22 -3.58 -24.30
C SER A 345 7.80 -2.41 -25.19
N ASP A 346 6.51 -2.27 -25.49
CA ASP A 346 5.90 -1.21 -26.30
C ASP A 346 5.08 -0.21 -25.46
N GLN A 347 5.15 -0.30 -24.14
CA GLN A 347 4.39 0.56 -23.23
C GLN A 347 5.30 1.27 -22.22
N GLY A 348 4.82 2.41 -21.73
CA GLY A 348 5.55 3.21 -20.77
C GLY A 348 4.83 4.52 -20.49
N ALA A 349 5.60 5.54 -20.12
CA ALA A 349 5.11 6.88 -19.80
C ALA A 349 3.93 6.87 -18.81
N GLY A 350 3.92 5.94 -17.86
CA GLY A 350 2.76 5.63 -17.02
C GLY A 350 2.59 6.53 -15.80
N LEU A 351 3.61 7.33 -15.44
CA LEU A 351 3.71 7.98 -14.13
C LEU A 351 3.42 9.48 -14.18
N LEU A 352 3.52 10.16 -13.03
CA LEU A 352 3.23 11.58 -12.91
C LEU A 352 4.37 12.49 -13.42
N PHE A 353 5.59 11.96 -13.49
CA PHE A 353 6.77 12.69 -13.93
C PHE A 353 7.42 12.01 -15.14
N ASP A 354 7.90 12.82 -16.08
CA ASP A 354 8.53 12.38 -17.32
C ASP A 354 9.91 11.74 -17.09
N TRP A 355 10.56 11.28 -18.17
CA TRP A 355 11.89 10.65 -18.13
C TRP A 355 13.02 11.57 -17.62
N LYS A 356 12.75 12.85 -17.38
CA LYS A 356 13.67 13.83 -16.78
C LYS A 356 13.15 14.32 -15.42
N SER A 357 12.21 13.58 -14.83
CA SER A 357 11.58 13.87 -13.55
C SER A 357 10.87 15.25 -13.53
N ASN A 358 10.37 15.74 -14.66
CA ASN A 358 9.50 16.93 -14.71
C ASN A 358 8.02 16.52 -14.61
N PRO A 359 7.17 17.33 -13.96
CA PRO A 359 5.74 17.01 -13.84
C PRO A 359 5.04 17.03 -15.21
N LYS A 360 4.28 15.97 -15.49
CA LYS A 360 3.42 15.81 -16.67
C LYS A 360 2.04 16.44 -16.44
N PRO A 361 1.18 16.57 -17.47
CA PRO A 361 -0.22 16.98 -17.28
C PRO A 361 -0.95 16.17 -16.20
N ALA A 362 -0.64 14.88 -16.06
CA ALA A 362 -1.22 14.01 -15.03
C ALA A 362 -0.93 14.49 -13.60
N TYR A 363 0.29 14.96 -13.32
CA TYR A 363 0.65 15.54 -12.02
C TYR A 363 -0.30 16.68 -11.60
N TYR A 364 -0.54 17.61 -12.53
CA TYR A 364 -1.38 18.77 -12.26
C TYR A 364 -2.85 18.38 -12.12
N ALA A 365 -3.33 17.41 -12.90
CA ALA A 365 -4.70 16.92 -12.77
C ALA A 365 -4.94 16.18 -11.44
N VAL A 366 -3.96 15.42 -10.94
CA VAL A 366 -3.98 14.84 -9.59
C VAL A 366 -4.03 15.95 -8.54
N ALA A 367 -3.16 16.95 -8.64
CA ALA A 367 -3.14 18.08 -7.70
C ALA A 367 -4.48 18.84 -7.70
N ASP A 368 -5.05 19.12 -8.87
CA ASP A 368 -6.33 19.81 -8.99
C ASP A 368 -7.48 18.98 -8.41
N ALA A 369 -7.48 17.66 -8.63
CA ALA A 369 -8.45 16.75 -8.03
C ALA A 369 -8.35 16.73 -6.50
N LEU A 370 -7.14 16.63 -5.94
CA LEU A 370 -6.87 16.67 -4.50
C LEU A 370 -7.21 18.02 -3.87
N SER A 371 -7.08 19.13 -4.61
CA SER A 371 -7.42 20.46 -4.10
C SER A 371 -8.92 20.80 -4.16
N GLY A 372 -9.74 19.91 -4.74
CA GLY A 372 -11.18 20.14 -4.94
C GLY A 372 -11.54 21.15 -6.04
N LYS A 373 -10.57 21.69 -6.79
CA LYS A 373 -10.79 22.74 -7.80
C LYS A 373 -11.70 22.34 -8.96
N ASN A 374 -11.82 21.05 -9.25
CA ASN A 374 -12.62 20.54 -10.38
C ASN A 374 -14.03 20.05 -9.99
N GLY A 375 -14.55 20.48 -8.83
CA GLY A 375 -15.85 20.00 -8.35
C GLY A 375 -15.84 18.53 -7.93
N THR A 376 -14.66 17.98 -7.65
CA THR A 376 -14.47 16.62 -7.13
C THR A 376 -15.29 16.46 -5.86
N LYS A 377 -16.17 15.45 -5.82
CA LYS A 377 -16.89 15.12 -4.59
C LYS A 377 -15.88 14.57 -3.58
N VAL A 378 -15.71 15.30 -2.49
CA VAL A 378 -14.82 14.90 -1.39
C VAL A 378 -15.65 14.48 -0.20
N VAL A 379 -15.31 13.31 0.34
CA VAL A 379 -15.76 12.82 1.64
C VAL A 379 -14.53 12.64 2.49
N ASP A 380 -14.46 13.36 3.60
CA ASP A 380 -13.39 13.15 4.58
C ASP A 380 -13.38 11.68 4.98
N GLY A 381 -12.18 11.11 5.06
CA GLY A 381 -12.04 9.74 5.53
C GLY A 381 -11.14 9.70 6.75
N PRO A 382 -10.53 8.55 7.03
CA PRO A 382 -9.81 8.34 8.26
C PRO A 382 -8.64 9.32 8.40
N PHE A 383 -8.54 10.02 9.53
CA PHE A 383 -7.38 10.86 9.74
C PHE A 383 -6.12 10.00 9.87
N VAL A 384 -5.14 10.22 8.97
CA VAL A 384 -3.77 9.73 9.12
C VAL A 384 -2.99 10.81 9.87
N SER A 385 -2.98 10.75 11.21
CA SER A 385 -2.25 11.74 12.02
C SER A 385 -0.74 11.56 11.88
N GLN A 386 -0.02 12.69 11.81
CA GLN A 386 1.40 12.70 12.13
C GLN A 386 1.53 12.56 13.65
N GLY A 387 1.85 11.34 14.10
CA GLY A 387 2.08 11.03 15.50
C GLY A 387 1.08 10.03 16.07
N GLY A 388 1.26 8.75 15.75
CA GLY A 388 0.65 7.66 16.50
C GLY A 388 -0.05 6.63 15.62
N PHE A 389 0.57 5.46 15.55
CA PHE A 389 0.16 4.23 14.86
C PHE A 389 -1.22 3.63 15.27
N ASN A 390 -2.11 4.39 15.93
CA ASN A 390 -3.31 3.87 16.60
C ASN A 390 -4.63 4.59 16.26
N ASP A 391 -4.67 5.62 15.41
CA ASP A 391 -5.88 6.46 15.28
C ASP A 391 -6.97 5.96 14.30
N TRP A 392 -6.78 4.83 13.60
CA TRP A 392 -7.93 4.17 12.97
C TRP A 392 -8.73 3.41 14.04
N LYS A 393 -9.72 4.10 14.62
CA LYS A 393 -10.90 3.43 15.16
C LYS A 393 -11.63 2.85 13.95
N SER A 394 -11.60 1.51 13.81
CA SER A 394 -12.50 0.84 12.87
C SER A 394 -13.89 1.43 13.02
N PRO A 395 -14.62 1.74 11.93
CA PRO A 395 -16.01 2.17 12.05
C PRO A 395 -16.69 1.17 12.96
N LYS A 396 -17.12 1.64 14.15
CA LYS A 396 -17.77 0.79 15.14
C LYS A 396 -18.82 0.00 14.39
N LYS A 397 -18.81 -1.33 14.51
CA LYS A 397 -19.92 -2.17 14.06
C LYS A 397 -21.20 -1.45 14.48
N VAL A 398 -21.98 -0.98 13.51
CA VAL A 398 -23.38 -0.67 13.77
C VAL A 398 -24.00 -2.04 13.97
N VAL A 399 -23.89 -2.54 15.20
CA VAL A 399 -24.68 -3.68 15.65
C VAL A 399 -26.10 -3.16 15.61
N ASP A 400 -26.88 -3.61 14.63
CA ASP A 400 -28.32 -3.41 14.62
C ASP A 400 -28.85 -3.89 15.98
N PRO A 401 -29.41 -3.02 16.84
CA PRO A 401 -29.93 -3.44 18.14
C PRO A 401 -31.20 -4.30 18.02
N LYS A 402 -31.60 -4.73 16.82
CA LYS A 402 -32.81 -5.53 16.56
C LYS A 402 -32.59 -6.86 15.82
N ARG A 403 -31.38 -7.43 15.79
CA ARG A 403 -31.19 -8.83 15.32
C ARG A 403 -30.30 -9.65 16.23
#